data_AF-A0A0D2I5I7-F1
#
_entry.id   AF-A0A0D2I5I7-F1
#
_cell.length_a   1.000
_cell.length_b   1.000
_cell.length_c   1.000
_cell.angle_alpha   90.00
_cell.angle_beta   90.00
_cell.angle_gamma   90.00
#
_symmetry.space_group_name_H-M   'P 1'
#
loop_
_entity.id
_entity.type
_entity.pdbx_description
1 polymer ?
#
loop_
_entity_poly.entity_id
_entity_poly.type
_entity_poly.pdbx_seq_one_letter_code
_entity_poly.pdbx_strand_id
1 'polypeptide(L)'
;MAPSRHSQETRNSLHIGDVNHPVVLATKGSFMRRSDAGLIDEDKALCKELLRAVQPKSVNPLFNDLYDRFNTLLRDRSESRIYLELHPLIVPSAENLYIMGREEFGGLIEGHNDAWVKAIPFYGPRPQPDHTYGFKWSNFTEIQRKKLNIDPGEKILLYDARRCLFPFPDERSQMRQAGTRSRRSA
;
A
#
# COMPACT_ATOMS: atom_id res chain seq x y z
N MET A 1 6.31 -43.22 -13.95
CA MET A 1 6.83 -42.39 -12.85
C MET A 1 6.95 -40.96 -13.36
N ALA A 2 6.00 -40.10 -13.00
CA ALA A 2 6.03 -38.68 -13.35
C ALA A 2 6.66 -37.90 -12.18
N PRO A 3 7.51 -36.90 -12.42
CA PRO A 3 8.14 -36.15 -11.35
C PRO A 3 7.11 -35.23 -10.69
N SER A 4 7.12 -35.25 -9.36
CA SER A 4 6.33 -34.42 -8.47
C SER A 4 6.53 -32.92 -8.79
N ARG A 5 5.44 -32.24 -9.15
CA ARG A 5 5.42 -30.77 -9.32
C ARG A 5 5.27 -30.10 -7.95
N HIS A 6 6.27 -30.26 -7.10
CA HIS A 6 6.54 -29.34 -5.99
C HIS A 6 7.72 -28.46 -6.40
N SER A 7 7.47 -27.33 -7.06
CA SER A 7 8.47 -26.24 -7.12
C SER A 7 7.84 -24.99 -7.71
N GLN A 8 7.32 -24.12 -6.83
CA GLN A 8 7.27 -22.66 -7.01
C GLN A 8 6.64 -21.94 -5.80
N GLU A 9 6.10 -22.66 -4.81
CA GLU A 9 5.78 -22.08 -3.51
C GLU A 9 6.99 -22.12 -2.57
N THR A 10 8.12 -21.60 -3.01
CA THR A 10 9.08 -21.03 -2.07
C THR A 10 8.68 -19.58 -1.86
N ARG A 11 7.45 -19.35 -1.36
CA ARG A 11 7.12 -18.08 -0.71
C ARG A 11 8.20 -17.95 0.36
N ASN A 12 9.07 -16.95 0.25
CA ASN A 12 10.01 -16.60 1.31
C ASN A 12 9.18 -16.57 2.60
N SER A 13 9.46 -17.55 3.46
CA SER A 13 8.68 -17.93 4.62
C SER A 13 8.11 -16.69 5.30
N LEU A 14 6.78 -16.65 5.45
CA LEU A 14 6.07 -15.59 6.16
C LEU A 14 6.67 -15.46 7.56
N HIS A 15 7.59 -14.52 7.74
CA HIS A 15 8.18 -14.21 9.04
C HIS A 15 7.14 -13.75 10.06
N ILE A 16 5.93 -13.38 9.62
CA ILE A 16 4.78 -13.14 10.50
C ILE A 16 4.45 -14.39 11.34
N GLY A 17 4.73 -15.59 10.83
CA GLY A 17 4.59 -16.87 11.54
C GLY A 17 5.80 -17.29 12.36
N ASP A 18 6.88 -16.50 12.37
CA ASP A 18 8.06 -16.76 13.21
C ASP A 18 7.73 -16.46 14.67
N VAL A 19 8.05 -17.39 15.57
CA VAL A 19 7.84 -17.26 17.02
C VAL A 19 8.54 -16.02 17.59
N ASN A 20 9.65 -15.59 16.98
CA ASN A 20 10.40 -14.41 17.42
C ASN A 20 9.85 -13.08 16.89
N HIS A 21 8.95 -13.12 15.91
CA HIS A 21 8.43 -11.91 15.25
C HIS A 21 7.88 -10.88 16.26
N PRO A 22 7.01 -11.23 17.22
CA PRO A 22 6.48 -10.25 18.18
C PRO A 22 7.56 -9.61 19.06
N VAL A 23 8.59 -10.38 19.44
CA VAL A 23 9.71 -9.89 20.25
C VAL A 23 10.52 -8.87 19.44
N VAL A 24 10.84 -9.20 18.19
CA VAL A 24 11.62 -8.30 17.34
C VAL A 24 10.84 -7.03 17.02
N LEU A 25 9.53 -7.12 16.75
CA LEU A 25 8.71 -5.92 16.59
C LEU A 25 8.80 -5.01 17.83
N ALA A 26 8.71 -5.61 19.03
CA ALA A 26 8.75 -4.85 20.29
C ALA A 26 10.09 -4.15 20.50
N THR A 27 11.23 -4.76 20.12
CA THR A 27 12.54 -4.09 20.16
C THR A 27 12.63 -2.85 19.26
N LYS A 28 11.75 -2.77 18.24
CA LYS A 28 11.63 -1.65 17.31
C LYS A 28 10.47 -0.70 17.64
N GLY A 29 9.84 -0.87 18.79
CA GLY A 29 8.72 -0.02 19.24
C GLY A 29 7.39 -0.30 18.55
N SER A 30 7.25 -1.43 17.86
CA SER A 30 5.99 -1.88 17.27
C SER A 30 5.44 -3.08 18.06
N PHE A 31 4.14 -3.10 18.35
CA PHE A 31 3.56 -4.09 19.25
C PHE A 31 2.33 -4.74 18.62
N MET A 32 2.28 -6.08 18.60
CA MET A 32 1.11 -6.85 18.15
C MET A 32 0.09 -7.06 19.27
N ARG A 33 0.01 -6.13 20.22
CA ARG A 33 -0.97 -6.12 21.31
C ARG A 33 -1.69 -4.79 21.31
N ARG A 34 -2.89 -4.78 21.87
CA ARG A 34 -3.61 -3.52 22.08
C ARG A 34 -2.78 -2.62 23.00
N SER A 35 -2.77 -1.33 22.68
CA SER A 35 -2.29 -0.31 23.61
C SER A 35 -3.28 -0.20 24.77
N ASP A 36 -2.77 -0.14 26.00
CA ASP A 36 -3.62 0.07 27.19
C ASP A 36 -4.33 1.43 27.15
N ALA A 37 -3.73 2.41 26.46
CA ALA A 37 -4.35 3.72 26.21
C ALA A 37 -5.48 3.66 25.15
N GLY A 38 -5.62 2.54 24.44
CA GLY A 38 -6.56 2.38 23.33
C GLY A 38 -6.23 3.26 22.12
N LEU A 39 -7.24 3.45 21.26
CA LEU A 39 -7.19 4.44 20.18
C LEU A 39 -7.38 5.84 20.75
N ILE A 40 -6.73 6.82 20.14
CA ILE A 40 -7.01 8.24 20.43
C ILE A 40 -8.40 8.63 19.92
N ASP A 41 -9.01 9.63 20.55
CA ASP A 41 -10.41 9.98 20.26
C ASP A 41 -10.59 10.58 18.87
N GLU A 42 -9.56 11.25 18.34
CA GLU A 42 -9.51 11.73 16.97
C GLU A 42 -9.60 10.58 15.96
N ASP A 43 -8.81 9.52 16.15
CA ASP A 43 -8.85 8.33 15.29
C ASP A 43 -10.21 7.63 15.37
N LYS A 44 -10.78 7.52 16.58
CA LYS A 44 -12.13 6.97 16.75
C LYS A 44 -13.17 7.83 16.03
N ALA A 45 -13.05 9.15 16.08
CA ALA A 45 -13.96 10.06 15.40
C ALA A 45 -13.85 9.90 13.89
N LEU A 46 -12.62 9.88 13.34
CA LEU A 46 -12.35 9.65 11.94
C LEU A 46 -12.91 8.30 11.47
N CYS A 47 -12.64 7.21 12.19
CA CYS A 47 -13.21 5.91 11.85
C CYS A 47 -14.74 5.92 11.85
N LYS A 48 -15.38 6.59 12.82
CA LYS A 48 -16.84 6.73 12.86
C LYS A 48 -17.37 7.56 11.69
N GLU A 49 -16.66 8.61 11.29
CA GLU A 49 -17.00 9.42 10.13
C GLU A 49 -16.92 8.60 8.84
N LEU A 50 -15.79 7.92 8.61
CA LEU A 50 -15.57 7.06 7.45
C LEU A 50 -16.62 5.94 7.35
N LEU A 51 -17.02 5.36 8.50
CA LEU A 51 -18.08 4.33 8.55
C LEU A 51 -19.48 4.89 8.28
N ARG A 52 -19.75 6.15 8.65
CA ARG A 52 -21.03 6.81 8.44
C ARG A 52 -21.14 7.46 7.06
N ALA A 53 -20.01 7.77 6.43
CA ALA A 53 -19.95 8.36 5.11
C ALA A 53 -20.74 7.48 4.13
N VAL A 54 -21.72 8.09 3.47
CA VAL A 54 -22.52 7.41 2.45
C VAL A 54 -21.59 7.09 1.28
N GLN A 55 -21.29 5.81 1.10
CA GLN A 55 -20.53 5.35 -0.05
C GLN A 55 -21.49 5.20 -1.23
N PRO A 56 -21.19 5.77 -2.41
CA PRO A 56 -22.01 5.59 -3.59
C PRO A 56 -22.05 4.11 -3.95
N LYS A 57 -23.22 3.63 -4.36
CA LYS A 57 -23.31 2.28 -4.93
C LYS A 57 -22.42 2.21 -6.17
N SER A 58 -21.68 1.12 -6.29
CA SER A 58 -20.89 0.83 -7.50
C SER A 58 -21.81 0.89 -8.72
N VAL A 59 -21.34 1.42 -9.85
CA VAL A 59 -22.09 1.31 -11.12
C VAL A 59 -21.90 -0.07 -11.73
N ASN A 60 -20.82 -0.78 -11.37
CA ASN A 60 -20.54 -2.12 -11.86
C ASN A 60 -21.54 -3.13 -11.27
N PRO A 61 -22.34 -3.83 -12.10
CA PRO A 61 -23.32 -4.81 -11.64
C PRO A 61 -22.74 -5.94 -10.80
N LEU A 62 -21.44 -6.27 -10.98
CA LEU A 62 -20.73 -7.29 -10.20
C LEU A 62 -20.64 -6.97 -8.70
N PHE A 63 -20.78 -5.71 -8.32
CA PHE A 63 -20.81 -5.28 -6.91
C PHE A 63 -22.21 -4.87 -6.43
N ASN A 64 -23.23 -5.08 -7.25
CA ASN A 64 -24.63 -4.84 -6.90
C ASN A 64 -25.44 -6.12 -7.17
N ASP A 65 -26.26 -6.10 -8.22
CA ASP A 65 -27.26 -7.12 -8.52
C ASP A 65 -26.67 -8.50 -8.82
N LEU A 66 -25.41 -8.56 -9.28
CA LEU A 66 -24.73 -9.81 -9.63
C LEU A 66 -23.72 -10.26 -8.56
N TYR A 67 -23.65 -9.58 -7.42
CA TYR A 67 -22.64 -9.85 -6.39
C TYR A 67 -22.65 -11.31 -5.93
N ASP A 68 -23.81 -11.89 -5.61
CA ASP A 68 -23.87 -13.27 -5.12
C ASP A 68 -23.37 -14.28 -6.16
N ARG A 69 -23.67 -14.04 -7.44
CA ARG A 69 -23.19 -14.88 -8.55
C ARG A 69 -21.68 -14.73 -8.74
N PHE A 70 -21.19 -13.50 -8.70
CA PHE A 70 -19.76 -13.20 -8.83
C PHE A 70 -18.97 -13.79 -7.65
N ASN A 71 -19.44 -13.59 -6.42
CA ASN A 71 -18.87 -14.17 -5.21
C ASN A 71 -18.85 -15.70 -5.28
N THR A 72 -19.92 -16.34 -5.74
CA THR A 72 -19.96 -17.79 -5.94
C THR A 72 -18.91 -18.27 -6.95
N LEU A 73 -18.66 -17.52 -8.02
CA LEU A 73 -17.61 -17.84 -9.00
C LEU A 73 -16.20 -17.80 -8.38
N LEU A 74 -15.98 -16.89 -7.42
CA LEU A 74 -14.72 -16.71 -6.71
C LEU A 74 -14.50 -17.71 -5.57
N ARG A 75 -15.51 -18.47 -5.15
CA ARG A 75 -15.36 -19.48 -4.08
C ARG A 75 -14.39 -20.58 -4.49
N ASP A 76 -13.55 -20.97 -3.53
CA ASP A 76 -12.55 -22.05 -3.66
C ASP A 76 -11.61 -21.88 -4.87
N ARG A 77 -11.35 -20.63 -5.26
CA ARG A 77 -10.42 -20.28 -6.34
C ARG A 77 -9.03 -19.97 -5.80
N SER A 78 -8.03 -20.14 -6.66
CA SER A 78 -6.65 -19.78 -6.34
C SER A 78 -6.49 -18.28 -6.15
N GLU A 79 -5.48 -17.89 -5.37
CA GLU A 79 -5.09 -16.49 -5.20
C GLU A 79 -4.92 -15.75 -6.53
N SER A 80 -4.23 -16.37 -7.50
CA SER A 80 -4.07 -15.80 -8.85
C SER A 80 -5.41 -15.58 -9.57
N ARG A 81 -6.39 -16.47 -9.37
CA ARG A 81 -7.72 -16.30 -9.95
C ARG A 81 -8.48 -15.14 -9.30
N ILE A 82 -8.39 -15.00 -7.98
CA ILE A 82 -8.93 -13.85 -7.25
C ILE A 82 -8.26 -12.56 -7.72
N TYR A 83 -6.94 -12.58 -7.87
CA TYR A 83 -6.14 -11.45 -8.32
C TYR A 83 -6.47 -11.02 -9.76
N LEU A 84 -6.81 -11.94 -10.66
CA LEU A 84 -7.16 -11.53 -12.03
C LEU A 84 -8.60 -11.01 -12.15
N GLU A 85 -9.52 -11.56 -11.36
CA GLU A 85 -10.96 -11.30 -11.54
C GLU A 85 -11.51 -10.24 -10.61
N LEU A 86 -11.10 -10.22 -9.35
CA LEU A 86 -11.62 -9.30 -8.33
C LEU A 86 -10.76 -8.04 -8.21
N HIS A 87 -9.45 -8.21 -8.17
CA HIS A 87 -8.52 -7.13 -7.85
C HIS A 87 -8.65 -5.93 -8.81
N PRO A 88 -8.71 -6.09 -10.15
CA PRO A 88 -8.84 -4.93 -11.05
C PRO A 88 -10.19 -4.20 -10.93
N LEU A 89 -11.20 -4.85 -10.33
CA LEU A 89 -12.51 -4.26 -10.12
C LEU A 89 -12.57 -3.38 -8.85
N ILE A 90 -11.76 -3.71 -7.84
CA ILE A 90 -11.64 -2.94 -6.58
C ILE A 90 -10.51 -1.91 -6.67
N VAL A 91 -9.39 -2.34 -7.24
CA VAL A 91 -8.12 -1.62 -7.32
C VAL A 91 -7.74 -1.52 -8.81
N PRO A 92 -8.42 -0.63 -9.56
CA PRO A 92 -8.23 -0.52 -10.99
C PRO A 92 -6.81 -0.06 -11.33
N SER A 93 -6.36 -0.45 -12.53
CA SER A 93 -5.03 -0.07 -12.99
C SER A 93 -4.94 1.44 -13.21
N ALA A 94 -4.08 2.14 -12.47
CA ALA A 94 -3.79 3.55 -12.62
C ALA A 94 -3.23 3.87 -14.02
N GLU A 95 -2.40 2.99 -14.57
CA GLU A 95 -1.86 3.17 -15.92
C GLU A 95 -2.96 3.03 -16.99
N ASN A 96 -3.85 2.04 -16.84
CA ASN A 96 -5.01 1.92 -17.74
C ASN A 96 -5.98 3.11 -17.58
N LEU A 97 -6.22 3.58 -16.35
CA LEU A 97 -7.05 4.75 -16.11
C LEU A 97 -6.47 6.00 -16.79
N TYR A 98 -5.15 6.18 -16.71
CA TYR A 98 -4.47 7.26 -17.42
C TYR A 98 -4.65 7.16 -18.94
N ILE A 99 -4.47 5.95 -19.52
CA ILE A 99 -4.72 5.70 -20.96
C ILE A 99 -6.18 6.01 -21.34
N MET A 100 -7.13 5.75 -20.43
CA MET A 100 -8.55 6.08 -20.60
C MET A 100 -8.87 7.57 -20.42
N GLY A 101 -7.86 8.44 -20.26
CA GLY A 101 -8.00 9.89 -20.19
C GLY A 101 -8.15 10.46 -18.77
N ARG A 102 -7.88 9.66 -17.73
CA ARG A 102 -7.87 10.13 -16.34
C ARG A 102 -6.51 10.70 -15.99
N GLU A 103 -6.32 11.98 -16.31
CA GLU A 103 -5.06 12.71 -16.15
C GLU A 103 -4.53 12.73 -14.71
N GLU A 104 -5.39 12.57 -13.69
CA GLU A 104 -4.96 12.52 -12.28
C GLU A 104 -4.08 11.31 -11.95
N PHE A 105 -4.08 10.25 -12.79
CA PHE A 105 -3.17 9.11 -12.67
C PHE A 105 -1.87 9.30 -13.48
N GLY A 106 -1.68 10.49 -14.07
CA GLY A 106 -0.53 10.85 -14.87
C GLY A 106 0.79 10.67 -14.13
N GLY A 107 1.65 9.83 -14.69
CA GLY A 107 2.98 9.55 -14.15
C GLY A 107 3.00 8.68 -12.90
N LEU A 108 1.89 8.03 -12.56
CA LEU A 108 1.91 6.82 -11.75
C LEU A 108 2.43 5.63 -12.58
N ILE A 109 2.98 4.66 -11.87
CA ILE A 109 3.39 3.34 -12.36
C ILE A 109 2.92 2.28 -11.39
N GLU A 110 2.67 1.09 -11.91
CA GLU A 110 2.24 -0.05 -11.12
C GLU A 110 3.38 -1.06 -11.00
N GLY A 111 3.49 -1.66 -9.82
CA GLY A 111 4.40 -2.77 -9.56
C GLY A 111 3.61 -3.95 -9.04
N HIS A 112 3.82 -5.13 -9.65
CA HIS A 112 3.09 -6.36 -9.35
C HIS A 112 4.08 -7.40 -8.84
N ASN A 113 3.97 -7.76 -7.56
CA ASN A 113 4.95 -8.63 -6.91
C ASN A 113 6.39 -8.09 -7.06
N ASP A 114 6.55 -6.76 -7.06
CA ASP A 114 7.85 -6.10 -7.14
C ASP A 114 8.36 -5.80 -5.74
N ALA A 115 9.64 -6.13 -5.50
CA ALA A 115 10.27 -5.86 -4.22
C ALA A 115 10.42 -4.35 -4.01
N TRP A 116 10.10 -3.88 -2.80
CA TRP A 116 10.29 -2.50 -2.40
C TRP A 116 11.77 -2.25 -2.12
N VAL A 117 12.56 -2.03 -3.17
CA VAL A 117 14.03 -1.95 -3.11
C VAL A 117 14.57 -0.88 -2.16
N LYS A 118 13.83 0.21 -1.94
CA LYS A 118 14.18 1.29 -1.00
C LYS A 118 13.54 1.15 0.38
N ALA A 119 12.68 0.15 0.61
CA ALA A 119 12.12 -0.08 1.93
C ALA A 119 13.20 -0.56 2.90
N ILE A 120 13.18 0.00 4.11
CA ILE A 120 13.98 -0.49 5.23
C ILE A 120 13.30 -1.77 5.73
N PRO A 121 13.97 -2.94 5.68
CA PRO A 121 13.38 -4.17 6.17
C PRO A 121 13.14 -4.06 7.67
N PHE A 122 11.89 -4.27 8.09
CA PHE A 122 11.53 -4.24 9.50
C PHE A 122 11.84 -5.58 10.18
N TYR A 123 11.49 -6.70 9.56
CA TYR A 123 11.89 -8.03 10.00
C TYR A 123 11.79 -8.98 8.80
N GLY A 124 12.88 -9.69 8.46
CA GLY A 124 12.94 -10.52 7.25
C GLY A 124 13.28 -9.73 5.97
N PRO A 125 12.88 -10.22 4.78
CA PRO A 125 13.18 -9.58 3.50
C PRO A 125 12.44 -8.25 3.35
N ARG A 126 12.81 -7.49 2.32
CA ARG A 126 12.05 -6.28 1.96
C ARG A 126 10.61 -6.67 1.58
N PRO A 127 9.62 -5.81 1.87
CA PRO A 127 8.25 -6.01 1.41
C PRO A 127 8.22 -6.23 -0.11
N GLN A 128 7.38 -7.16 -0.55
CA GLN A 128 7.13 -7.46 -1.95
C GLN A 128 5.62 -7.70 -2.12
N PRO A 129 4.82 -6.63 -2.22
CA PRO A 129 3.36 -6.74 -2.26
C PRO A 129 2.86 -7.16 -3.65
N ASP A 130 1.68 -7.79 -3.69
CA ASP A 130 1.07 -8.28 -4.94
C ASP A 130 0.68 -7.16 -5.91
N HIS A 131 0.36 -5.97 -5.38
CA HIS A 131 0.11 -4.77 -6.19
C HIS A 131 0.53 -3.50 -5.43
N THR A 132 1.21 -2.61 -6.14
CA THR A 132 1.81 -1.40 -5.58
C THR A 132 1.75 -0.27 -6.58
N TYR A 133 1.68 0.95 -6.08
CA TYR A 133 1.73 2.16 -6.90
C TYR A 133 3.00 2.93 -6.57
N GLY A 134 3.62 3.48 -7.61
CA GLY A 134 4.75 4.38 -7.51
C GLY A 134 4.61 5.55 -8.46
N PHE A 135 5.55 6.49 -8.39
CA PHE A 135 5.63 7.59 -9.36
C PHE A 135 6.83 7.37 -10.28
N LYS A 136 6.69 7.79 -11.54
CA LYS A 136 7.80 7.81 -12.49
C LYS A 136 8.91 8.70 -11.96
N TRP A 137 10.15 8.30 -12.19
CA TRP A 137 11.33 9.13 -11.88
C TRP A 137 11.25 10.53 -12.49
N SER A 138 10.66 10.63 -13.69
CA SER A 138 10.42 11.88 -14.41
C SER A 138 9.55 12.87 -13.64
N ASN A 139 8.68 12.40 -12.73
CA ASN A 139 7.77 13.28 -11.96
C ASN A 139 8.48 14.03 -10.83
N PHE A 140 9.72 13.66 -10.50
CA PHE A 140 10.48 14.31 -9.43
C PHE A 140 11.44 15.37 -9.99
N THR A 141 11.55 16.49 -9.30
CA THR A 141 12.62 17.47 -9.52
C THR A 141 13.99 16.88 -9.15
N GLU A 142 15.07 17.45 -9.66
CA GLU A 142 16.43 17.02 -9.29
C GLU A 142 16.68 17.08 -7.78
N ILE A 143 16.15 18.11 -7.11
CA ILE A 143 16.26 18.25 -5.65
C ILE A 143 15.50 17.12 -4.94
N GLN A 144 14.30 16.77 -5.38
CA GLN A 144 13.54 15.65 -4.81
C GLN A 144 14.25 14.31 -5.05
N ARG A 145 14.79 14.09 -6.25
CA ARG A 145 15.56 12.87 -6.58
C ARG A 145 16.79 12.72 -5.68
N LYS A 146 17.52 13.81 -5.45
CA LYS A 146 18.67 13.85 -4.51
C LYS A 146 18.24 13.54 -3.07
N LYS A 147 17.12 14.10 -2.60
CA LYS A 147 16.59 13.82 -1.25
C LYS A 147 16.14 12.37 -1.07
N LEU A 148 15.54 11.78 -2.09
CA LEU A 148 15.08 10.39 -2.08
C LEU A 148 16.20 9.39 -2.35
N ASN A 149 17.40 9.84 -2.72
CA ASN A 149 18.56 9.02 -3.05
C ASN A 149 18.26 7.93 -4.11
N ILE A 150 17.69 8.38 -5.22
CA ILE A 150 17.20 7.55 -6.31
C ILE A 150 18.19 7.57 -7.48
N ASP A 151 18.57 6.39 -7.97
CA ASP A 151 19.35 6.25 -9.20
C ASP A 151 18.44 6.35 -10.44
N PRO A 152 18.81 7.07 -11.51
CA PRO A 152 18.08 7.06 -12.78
C PRO A 152 17.79 5.66 -13.36
N GLY A 153 18.59 4.63 -13.02
CA GLY A 153 18.42 3.25 -13.45
C GLY A 153 17.39 2.45 -12.63
N GLU A 154 16.89 2.97 -11.52
CA GLU A 154 15.86 2.31 -10.72
C GLU A 154 14.48 2.55 -11.37
N LYS A 155 13.94 1.50 -11.99
CA LYS A 155 12.70 1.56 -12.78
C LYS A 155 11.46 1.98 -11.99
N ILE A 156 11.44 1.80 -10.67
CA ILE A 156 10.22 1.95 -9.86
C ILE A 156 10.53 2.69 -8.56
N LEU A 157 9.80 3.78 -8.33
CA LEU A 157 9.82 4.51 -7.07
C LEU A 157 8.61 4.11 -6.25
N LEU A 158 8.77 3.01 -5.55
CA LEU A 158 7.88 2.63 -4.46
C LEU A 158 8.30 3.50 -3.27
N TYR A 159 7.39 4.36 -2.82
CA TYR A 159 7.72 5.41 -1.85
C TYR A 159 8.39 4.88 -0.59
N ASP A 160 9.31 5.71 -0.09
CA ASP A 160 10.06 5.52 1.14
C ASP A 160 9.13 5.51 2.37
N ALA A 161 8.90 4.32 2.91
CA ALA A 161 8.20 4.08 4.16
C ALA A 161 9.07 4.37 5.39
N ARG A 162 9.74 5.54 5.50
CA ARG A 162 10.38 5.88 6.79
C ARG A 162 9.37 6.06 7.92
N ARG A 163 8.06 6.12 7.62
CA ARG A 163 6.95 6.16 8.61
C ARG A 163 5.61 5.56 8.15
N CYS A 164 5.55 4.73 7.11
CA CYS A 164 4.25 4.18 6.70
C CYS A 164 3.83 3.01 7.63
N LEU A 165 2.98 3.31 8.60
CA LEU A 165 1.78 2.48 8.77
C LEU A 165 0.96 2.65 7.48
N PHE A 166 0.28 1.60 7.02
CA PHE A 166 -0.58 1.56 5.82
C PHE A 166 -1.36 2.87 5.53
N PRO A 167 -1.73 3.15 4.26
CA PRO A 167 -2.13 4.47 3.79
C PRO A 167 -3.46 4.93 4.42
N PHE A 168 -3.36 5.58 5.56
CA PHE A 168 -4.26 6.65 5.95
C PHE A 168 -3.33 7.85 6.24
N PRO A 169 -3.23 8.83 5.33
CA PRO A 169 -2.37 9.98 5.58
C PRO A 169 -2.88 10.74 6.81
N ASP A 170 -2.08 10.76 7.88
CA ASP A 170 -2.23 11.70 8.99
C ASP A 170 -1.80 13.10 8.51
N GLU A 171 -2.78 14.02 8.42
CA GLU A 171 -2.60 15.42 8.01
C GLU A 171 -1.57 16.18 8.86
N ARG A 172 -1.16 15.67 10.03
CA ARG A 172 -0.22 16.35 10.93
C ARG A 172 1.19 16.51 10.37
N SER A 173 1.55 15.82 9.28
CA SER A 173 2.87 15.97 8.67
C SER A 173 3.05 17.26 7.85
N GLN A 174 1.97 17.96 7.49
CA GLN A 174 2.06 19.21 6.70
C GLN A 174 2.14 20.49 7.55
N MET A 175 1.70 20.48 8.81
CA MET A 175 1.62 21.71 9.62
C MET A 175 2.92 22.12 10.34
N ARG A 176 3.97 21.30 10.34
CA ARG A 176 5.24 21.66 11.00
C ARG A 176 6.16 22.58 10.19
N GLN A 177 5.88 22.83 8.91
CA GLN A 177 6.71 23.72 8.08
C GLN A 177 6.14 25.14 7.90
N ALA A 178 4.91 25.42 8.36
CA ALA A 178 4.30 26.75 8.23
C ALA A 178 4.56 27.70 9.43
N GLY A 179 5.20 27.24 10.51
CA GLY A 179 5.27 27.97 11.79
C GLY A 179 6.55 28.74 12.12
N THR A 180 7.53 28.84 11.21
CA THR A 180 8.86 29.41 11.55
C THR A 180 9.40 30.40 10.52
N ARG A 181 8.58 31.36 10.10
CA ARG A 181 9.07 32.59 9.43
C ARG A 181 8.11 33.77 9.62
N SER A 182 8.12 34.36 10.81
CA SER A 182 7.92 35.80 10.97
C SER A 182 8.31 36.24 12.38
N ARG A 183 9.57 36.65 12.55
CA ARG A 183 10.01 37.65 13.53
C ARG A 183 11.41 38.12 13.11
N ARG A 184 11.47 39.26 12.42
CA ARG A 184 12.50 40.32 12.49
C ARG A 184 12.34 41.27 11.30
N SER A 185 11.70 42.42 11.55
CA SER A 185 12.05 43.72 10.94
C SER A 185 11.18 44.82 11.55
N ALA A 186 11.62 45.32 12.71
CA ALA A 186 11.78 46.73 13.07
C ALA A 186 12.38 46.76 14.48
#